data_AF-A0A954ZH62-F1
#
_entry.id   AF-A0A954ZH62-F1
#
_cell.length_a   1.000
_cell.length_b   1.000
_cell.length_c   1.000
_cell.angle_alpha   90.00
_cell.angle_beta   90.00
_cell.angle_gamma   90.00
#
_symmetry.space_group_name_H-M   'P 1'
#
loop_
_entity.id
_entity.type
_entity.pdbx_description
1 polymer ?
#
loop_
_entity_poly.entity_id
_entity_poly.type
_entity_poly.pdbx_seq_one_letter_code
_entity_poly.pdbx_strand_id
1 'polypeptide(L)'
;MVKTLHPAVTAYLEQLERAVKQKIGVVPEEILCDAREHLQHDIEALNVCEPGLSTEQVHHHFITTYGDPHDVAAHYEDFAQPLLRAGKGYAPGWRISCTSCGRSVPAARAGIVRVGAASVHKYVLGWCADCHWLRWMRLEKDLERTNLTRALGAEKDSDTMRRQRHHPWL
;
A
#
# COMPACT_ATOMS: atom_id res chain seq x y z
N MET A 1 12.85 23.11 5.65
CA MET A 1 12.06 23.95 4.72
C MET A 1 10.83 23.14 4.34
N VAL A 2 9.63 23.61 4.65
CA VAL A 2 8.40 22.95 4.21
C VAL A 2 8.24 23.26 2.72
N LYS A 3 8.47 22.28 1.83
CA LYS A 3 8.12 22.42 0.40
C LYS A 3 6.62 22.67 0.34
N THR A 4 6.20 23.82 -0.18
CA THR A 4 4.78 24.12 -0.42
C THR A 4 4.24 23.08 -1.40
N LEU A 5 3.24 22.31 -0.98
CA LEU A 5 2.57 21.32 -1.82
C LEU A 5 1.84 22.01 -2.96
N HIS A 6 1.89 21.42 -4.16
CA HIS A 6 1.14 21.94 -5.29
C HIS A 6 -0.38 21.84 -5.03
N PRO A 7 -1.20 22.83 -5.42
CA PRO A 7 -2.63 22.85 -5.10
C PRO A 7 -3.40 21.60 -5.53
N ALA A 8 -3.06 21.02 -6.68
CA ALA A 8 -3.68 19.78 -7.16
C ALA A 8 -3.39 18.57 -6.26
N VAL A 9 -2.19 18.50 -5.66
CA VAL A 9 -1.81 17.44 -4.73
C VAL A 9 -2.61 17.59 -3.44
N THR A 10 -2.71 18.81 -2.91
CA THR A 10 -3.53 19.10 -1.73
C THR A 10 -4.99 18.72 -1.97
N ALA A 11 -5.58 19.12 -3.10
CA ALA A 11 -6.96 18.83 -3.43
C ALA A 11 -7.25 17.33 -3.53
N TYR A 12 -6.33 16.55 -4.12
CA TYR A 12 -6.46 15.10 -4.21
C TYR A 12 -6.34 14.43 -2.83
N LEU A 13 -5.37 14.84 -2.02
CA LEU A 13 -5.17 14.30 -0.67
C LEU A 13 -6.34 14.59 0.26
N GLU A 14 -6.95 15.78 0.19
CA GLU A 14 -8.15 16.12 0.97
C GLU A 14 -9.35 15.22 0.60
N GLN A 15 -9.52 14.92 -0.70
CA GLN A 15 -10.57 14.01 -1.16
C GLN A 15 -10.31 12.58 -0.67
N LEU A 16 -9.08 12.10 -0.79
CA LEU A 16 -8.67 10.79 -0.31
C LEU A 16 -8.83 10.67 1.21
N GLU A 17 -8.44 11.71 1.96
CA GLU A 17 -8.60 11.75 3.42
C GLU A 17 -10.07 11.61 3.83
N ARG A 18 -10.97 12.36 3.17
CA ARG A 18 -12.41 12.27 3.43
C ARG A 18 -12.94 10.87 3.16
N ALA A 19 -12.53 10.26 2.04
CA ALA A 19 -12.96 8.91 1.67
C ALA A 19 -12.44 7.86 2.66
N VAL A 20 -11.15 7.94 3.03
CA VAL A 20 -10.50 7.00 3.96
C VAL A 20 -11.03 7.12 5.39
N LYS A 21 -11.33 8.33 5.87
CA LYS A 21 -11.93 8.54 7.20
C LYS A 21 -13.29 7.87 7.38
N GLN A 22 -14.01 7.62 6.28
CA GLN A 22 -15.27 6.90 6.29
C GLN A 22 -15.10 5.37 6.36
N LYS A 23 -13.87 4.86 6.22
CA LYS A 23 -13.57 3.42 6.19
C LYS A 23 -13.18 2.90 7.57
N ILE A 24 -13.82 1.79 7.97
CA ILE A 24 -13.55 1.15 9.26
C ILE A 24 -12.26 0.35 9.15
N GLY A 25 -11.35 0.54 10.12
CA GLY A 25 -10.12 -0.21 10.14
C GLY A 25 -9.18 0.23 9.02
N VAL A 26 -9.09 1.52 8.73
CA VAL A 26 -8.03 2.11 7.90
C VAL A 26 -7.37 3.21 8.72
N VAL A 27 -6.02 3.33 8.67
CA VAL A 27 -5.28 4.39 9.38
C VAL A 27 -5.04 5.53 8.38
N PRO A 28 -5.77 6.65 8.45
CA PRO A 28 -5.70 7.69 7.43
C PRO A 28 -4.31 8.29 7.29
N GLU A 29 -3.60 8.45 8.40
CA GLU A 29 -2.28 9.11 8.41
C GLU A 29 -1.24 8.34 7.59
N GLU A 30 -1.26 7.00 7.64
CA GLU A 30 -0.33 6.16 6.88
C GLU A 30 -0.60 6.26 5.37
N ILE A 31 -1.88 6.24 4.97
CA ILE A 31 -2.28 6.36 3.56
C ILE A 31 -1.94 7.73 3.00
N LEU A 32 -2.25 8.79 3.76
CA LEU A 32 -1.98 10.16 3.33
C LEU A 32 -0.50 10.50 3.32
N CYS A 33 0.32 9.81 4.09
CA CYS A 33 1.78 9.92 3.98
C CYS A 33 2.27 9.32 2.66
N ASP A 34 1.85 8.10 2.35
CA ASP A 34 2.24 7.38 1.13
C ASP A 34 1.76 8.06 -0.16
N ALA A 35 0.48 8.45 -0.20
CA ALA A 35 -0.10 9.15 -1.34
C ALA A 35 0.59 10.48 -1.61
N ARG A 36 0.96 11.22 -0.55
CA ARG A 36 1.65 12.51 -0.68
C ARG A 36 3.01 12.38 -1.33
N GLU A 37 3.80 11.39 -0.92
CA GLU A 37 5.12 11.15 -1.52
C GLU A 37 5.02 10.83 -3.01
N HIS A 38 4.03 10.03 -3.41
CA HIS A 38 3.82 9.70 -4.83
C HIS A 38 3.41 10.90 -5.66
N LEU A 39 2.39 11.63 -5.21
CA LEU A 39 1.87 12.78 -5.94
C LEU A 39 2.92 13.90 -6.04
N GLN A 40 3.78 14.04 -5.03
CA GLN A 40 4.94 14.96 -5.09
C GLN A 40 5.99 14.51 -6.10
N HIS A 41 6.31 13.21 -6.15
CA HIS A 41 7.27 12.71 -7.11
C HIS A 41 6.76 12.83 -8.54
N ASP A 42 5.49 12.49 -8.76
CA ASP A 42 4.84 12.54 -10.06
C ASP A 42 4.72 13.97 -10.59
N ILE A 43 4.37 14.92 -9.71
CA ILE A 43 4.32 16.32 -10.13
C ILE A 43 5.71 16.91 -10.43
N GLU A 44 6.75 16.46 -9.74
CA GLU A 44 8.12 16.84 -10.08
C GLU A 44 8.50 16.30 -11.46
N ALA A 45 8.10 15.08 -11.81
CA ALA A 45 8.32 14.50 -13.14
C ALA A 45 7.50 15.22 -14.23
N LEU A 46 6.21 15.49 -13.98
CA LEU A 46 5.34 16.22 -14.90
C LEU A 46 5.86 17.62 -15.19
N ASN A 47 6.35 18.35 -14.17
CA ASN A 47 6.93 19.68 -14.38
C ASN A 47 8.19 19.67 -15.26
N VAL A 48 8.92 18.55 -15.31
CA VAL A 48 10.09 18.40 -16.18
C VAL A 48 9.67 18.08 -17.61
N CYS A 49 8.66 17.21 -17.80
CA CYS A 49 8.21 16.76 -19.11
C CYS A 49 7.27 17.76 -19.81
N GLU A 50 6.33 18.34 -19.06
CA GLU A 50 5.28 19.24 -19.55
C GLU A 50 5.15 20.45 -18.63
N PRO A 51 6.09 21.42 -18.72
CA PRO A 51 6.05 22.61 -17.90
C PRO A 51 4.84 23.48 -18.24
N GLY A 52 4.15 24.00 -17.22
CA GLY A 52 3.06 24.96 -17.39
C GLY A 52 1.65 24.36 -17.42
N LEU A 53 1.49 23.08 -17.05
CA LEU A 53 0.17 22.50 -16.82
C LEU A 53 -0.61 23.27 -15.75
N SER A 54 -1.90 23.51 -16.02
CA SER A 54 -2.80 24.11 -15.05
C SER A 54 -3.11 23.14 -13.90
N THR A 55 -3.54 23.68 -12.75
CA THR A 55 -3.92 22.86 -11.59
C THR A 55 -5.00 21.83 -11.93
N GLU A 56 -5.96 22.18 -12.80
CA GLU A 56 -7.03 21.28 -13.22
C GLU A 56 -6.51 20.12 -14.08
N GLN A 57 -5.57 20.39 -15.01
CA GLN A 57 -4.94 19.36 -15.83
C GLN A 57 -4.10 18.40 -14.99
N VAL A 58 -3.35 18.91 -14.01
CA VAL A 58 -2.58 18.06 -13.08
C VAL A 58 -3.53 17.20 -12.24
N HIS A 59 -4.64 17.76 -11.76
CA HIS A 59 -5.63 16.99 -11.00
C HIS A 59 -6.30 15.91 -11.87
N HIS A 60 -6.65 16.24 -13.11
CA HIS A 60 -7.16 15.26 -14.07
C HIS A 60 -6.14 14.15 -14.33
N HIS A 61 -4.85 14.48 -14.49
CA HIS A 61 -3.78 13.50 -14.61
C HIS A 61 -3.77 12.53 -13.42
N PHE A 62 -3.86 13.04 -12.18
CA PHE A 62 -3.91 12.17 -11.00
C PHE A 62 -5.11 11.22 -11.01
N ILE A 63 -6.30 11.71 -11.36
CA ILE A 63 -7.49 10.85 -11.48
C ILE A 63 -7.28 9.78 -12.56
N THR A 64 -6.73 10.14 -13.73
CA THR A 64 -6.51 9.17 -14.80
C THR A 64 -5.43 8.14 -14.49
N THR A 65 -4.39 8.54 -13.76
CA THR A 65 -3.23 7.70 -13.45
C THR A 65 -3.46 6.81 -12.24
N TYR A 66 -4.11 7.35 -11.19
CA TYR A 66 -4.26 6.68 -9.90
C TYR A 66 -5.69 6.25 -9.59
N GLY A 67 -6.68 6.76 -10.32
CA GLY A 67 -8.11 6.52 -10.09
C GLY A 67 -8.78 7.61 -9.27
N ASP A 68 -10.11 7.50 -9.12
CA ASP A 68 -10.86 8.39 -8.22
C ASP A 68 -10.44 8.14 -6.76
N PRO A 69 -10.28 9.19 -5.93
CA PRO A 69 -9.93 9.03 -4.52
C PRO A 69 -10.85 8.09 -3.72
N HIS A 70 -12.13 7.98 -4.08
CA HIS A 70 -13.05 7.01 -3.44
C HIS A 70 -12.73 5.57 -3.82
N ASP A 71 -12.44 5.32 -5.09
CA ASP A 71 -12.07 3.99 -5.58
C ASP A 71 -10.73 3.55 -4.97
N VAL A 72 -9.77 4.47 -4.91
CA VAL A 72 -8.49 4.25 -4.22
C VAL A 72 -8.70 3.92 -2.75
N ALA A 73 -9.57 4.66 -2.04
CA ALA A 73 -9.90 4.38 -0.65
C ALA A 73 -10.56 3.02 -0.45
N ALA A 74 -11.39 2.55 -1.40
CA ALA A 74 -12.01 1.24 -1.36
C ALA A 74 -10.97 0.11 -1.46
N HIS A 75 -9.95 0.26 -2.30
CA HIS A 75 -8.88 -0.74 -2.39
C HIS A 75 -8.14 -0.94 -1.06
N TYR A 76 -7.92 0.12 -0.27
CA TYR A 76 -7.27 0.00 1.03
C TYR A 76 -8.09 -0.82 2.05
N GLU A 77 -9.42 -0.85 1.91
CA GLU A 77 -10.30 -1.68 2.74
C GLU A 77 -10.11 -3.18 2.47
N ASP A 78 -9.99 -3.56 1.19
CA ASP A 78 -9.78 -4.96 0.78
C ASP A 78 -8.42 -5.50 1.25
N PHE A 79 -7.39 -4.65 1.23
CA PHE A 79 -6.08 -4.97 1.78
C PHE A 79 -6.06 -4.96 3.32
N ALA A 80 -7.03 -4.32 3.98
CA ALA A 80 -7.09 -4.29 5.44
C ALA A 80 -7.63 -5.60 6.05
N GLN A 81 -8.22 -6.51 5.28
CA GLN A 81 -8.63 -7.81 5.79
C GLN A 81 -7.41 -8.63 6.28
N PRO A 82 -7.41 -9.08 7.55
CA PRO A 82 -6.24 -9.67 8.16
C PRO A 82 -5.93 -11.06 7.59
N LEU A 83 -4.65 -11.34 7.38
CA LEU A 83 -4.17 -12.65 6.92
C LEU A 83 -4.44 -13.75 7.96
N LEU A 84 -4.34 -13.42 9.25
CA LEU A 84 -4.62 -14.35 10.36
C LEU A 84 -5.96 -14.01 11.01
N ARG A 85 -6.57 -14.96 11.73
CA ARG A 85 -7.79 -14.71 12.51
C ARG A 85 -7.64 -13.44 13.36
N ALA A 86 -8.62 -12.54 13.27
CA ALA A 86 -8.61 -11.27 13.97
C ALA A 86 -8.45 -11.48 15.48
N GLY A 87 -7.46 -10.81 16.06
CA GLY A 87 -7.20 -10.76 17.49
C GLY A 87 -6.63 -9.40 17.87
N LYS A 88 -6.71 -9.04 19.16
CA LYS A 88 -6.07 -7.82 19.69
C LYS A 88 -4.54 -8.02 19.71
N GLY A 89 -3.88 -7.76 18.58
CA GLY A 89 -2.42 -7.78 18.46
C GLY A 89 -1.76 -6.48 18.91
N TYR A 90 -0.44 -6.53 19.14
CA TYR A 90 0.39 -5.36 19.48
C TYR A 90 1.82 -5.58 18.95
N ALA A 91 1.98 -5.36 17.65
CA ALA A 91 3.27 -5.45 16.96
C ALA A 91 3.45 -4.23 16.03
N PRO A 92 3.63 -3.02 16.59
CA PRO A 92 3.82 -1.81 15.80
C PRO A 92 5.14 -1.88 15.01
N GLY A 93 5.13 -1.37 13.78
CA GLY A 93 6.31 -1.38 12.91
C GLY A 93 6.72 -2.77 12.43
N TRP A 94 5.81 -3.74 12.43
CA TRP A 94 6.01 -5.07 11.84
C TRP A 94 4.91 -5.36 10.82
N ARG A 95 5.29 -6.00 9.73
CA ARG A 95 4.39 -6.44 8.66
C ARG A 95 4.48 -7.93 8.47
N ILE A 96 3.35 -8.55 8.11
CA ILE A 96 3.30 -9.96 7.72
C ILE A 96 2.88 -10.04 6.25
N SER A 97 3.60 -10.83 5.45
CA SER A 97 3.34 -11.01 4.01
C SER A 97 3.31 -12.48 3.61
N CYS A 98 2.45 -12.84 2.68
CA CYS A 98 2.41 -14.19 2.13
C CYS A 98 3.58 -14.44 1.18
N THR A 99 4.36 -15.49 1.43
CA THR A 99 5.49 -15.86 0.55
C THR A 99 5.05 -16.37 -0.82
N SER A 100 3.77 -16.71 -0.99
CA SER A 100 3.23 -17.27 -2.24
C SER A 100 2.53 -16.24 -3.12
N CYS A 101 1.64 -15.40 -2.57
CA CYS A 101 0.92 -14.38 -3.33
C CYS A 101 1.40 -12.95 -3.10
N GLY A 102 2.27 -12.69 -2.11
CA GLY A 102 2.79 -11.35 -1.81
C GLY A 102 1.87 -10.46 -0.98
N ARG A 103 0.59 -10.83 -0.78
CA ARG A 103 -0.36 -10.07 0.06
C ARG A 103 0.21 -9.79 1.44
N SER A 104 0.10 -8.56 1.92
CA SER A 104 0.68 -8.14 3.20
C SER A 104 -0.25 -7.25 4.02
N VAL A 105 -0.11 -7.30 5.35
CA VAL A 105 -0.87 -6.47 6.31
C VAL A 105 -0.01 -6.14 7.54
N PRO A 106 -0.35 -5.07 8.31
CA PRO A 106 0.28 -4.83 9.60
C PRO A 106 0.15 -6.03 10.54
N ALA A 107 1.27 -6.43 11.17
CA ALA A 107 1.32 -7.60 12.05
C ALA A 107 0.34 -7.50 13.23
N ALA A 108 0.20 -6.30 13.81
CA ALA A 108 -0.76 -6.05 14.89
C ALA A 108 -2.20 -6.37 14.47
N ARG A 109 -2.57 -6.07 13.21
CA ARG A 109 -3.91 -6.36 12.67
C ARG A 109 -4.12 -7.83 12.35
N ALA A 110 -3.05 -8.53 11.98
CA ALA A 110 -3.05 -9.99 11.90
C ALA A 110 -3.06 -10.66 13.29
N GLY A 111 -3.39 -9.95 14.37
CA GLY A 111 -3.47 -10.52 15.72
C GLY A 111 -2.11 -10.90 16.32
N ILE A 112 -0.99 -10.45 15.74
CA ILE A 112 0.34 -10.76 16.26
C ILE A 112 0.60 -9.87 17.49
N VAL A 113 0.73 -10.51 18.65
CA VAL A 113 0.89 -9.83 19.95
C VAL A 113 2.36 -9.53 20.26
N ARG A 114 3.29 -10.38 19.84
CA ARG A 114 4.73 -10.22 20.10
C ARG A 114 5.56 -10.76 18.96
N VAL A 115 6.54 -10.00 18.53
CA VAL A 115 7.61 -10.47 17.65
C VAL A 115 8.86 -10.69 18.50
N GLY A 116 9.04 -11.90 19.03
CA GLY A 116 10.25 -12.26 19.78
C GLY A 116 11.49 -12.24 18.88
N ALA A 117 12.53 -11.50 19.29
CA ALA A 117 13.80 -11.26 18.60
C ALA A 117 13.70 -10.63 17.20
N ALA A 118 14.44 -9.54 17.00
CA ALA A 118 14.61 -8.89 15.69
C ALA A 118 15.54 -9.76 14.81
N SER A 119 14.97 -10.78 14.15
CA SER A 119 15.68 -11.57 13.13
C SER A 119 15.32 -11.05 11.75
N VAL A 120 16.32 -11.02 10.86
CA VAL A 120 16.19 -10.61 9.44
C VAL A 120 15.23 -11.52 8.66
N HIS A 121 15.05 -12.76 9.12
CA HIS A 121 14.21 -13.76 8.46
C HIS A 121 13.34 -14.49 9.49
N LYS A 122 12.11 -14.00 9.66
CA LYS A 122 11.11 -14.67 10.49
C LYS A 122 9.95 -15.11 9.62
N TYR A 123 9.59 -16.39 9.73
CA TYR A 123 8.46 -16.96 9.02
C TYR A 123 7.48 -17.58 10.00
N VAL A 124 6.19 -17.46 9.71
CA VAL A 124 5.10 -18.09 10.46
C VAL A 124 4.16 -18.78 9.50
N LEU A 125 3.52 -19.86 9.95
CA LEU A 125 2.46 -20.48 9.17
C LEU A 125 1.16 -19.71 9.40
N GLY A 126 0.50 -19.32 8.32
CA GLY A 126 -0.74 -18.53 8.38
C GLY A 126 -1.70 -18.89 7.27
N TRP A 127 -2.99 -18.70 7.52
CA TRP A 127 -3.98 -18.77 6.45
C TRP A 127 -3.80 -17.57 5.52
N CYS A 128 -3.93 -17.75 4.20
CA CYS A 128 -3.94 -16.64 3.27
C CYS A 128 -5.33 -16.56 2.63
N ALA A 129 -5.97 -15.39 2.70
CA ALA A 129 -7.28 -15.18 2.10
C ALA A 129 -7.25 -15.37 0.58
N ASP A 130 -6.24 -14.85 -0.14
CA ASP A 130 -6.16 -14.99 -1.61
C ASP A 130 -5.77 -16.40 -2.07
N CYS A 131 -4.89 -17.07 -1.31
CA CYS A 131 -4.50 -18.44 -1.66
C CYS A 131 -5.53 -19.47 -1.19
N HIS A 132 -6.51 -19.07 -0.38
CA HIS A 132 -7.48 -19.95 0.29
C HIS A 132 -6.84 -21.19 0.96
N TRP A 133 -5.61 -21.04 1.47
CA TRP A 133 -4.84 -22.15 2.06
C TRP A 133 -3.77 -21.67 3.06
N LEU A 134 -3.23 -22.59 3.86
CA LEU A 134 -2.10 -22.35 4.76
C LEU A 134 -0.81 -22.08 3.97
N ARG A 135 -0.19 -20.92 4.20
CA ARG A 135 1.06 -20.52 3.57
C ARG A 135 2.09 -20.12 4.60
N TRP A 136 3.35 -20.25 4.21
CA TRP A 136 4.43 -19.58 4.90
C TRP A 136 4.28 -18.08 4.70
N MET A 137 4.23 -17.36 5.81
CA MET A 137 4.13 -15.91 5.85
C MET A 137 5.44 -15.36 6.40
N ARG A 138 5.98 -14.33 5.78
CA ARG A 138 7.18 -13.65 6.23
C ARG A 138 6.79 -12.50 7.14
N LEU A 139 7.43 -12.41 8.31
CA LEU A 139 7.40 -11.21 9.14
C LEU A 139 8.62 -10.36 8.85
N GLU A 140 8.39 -9.08 8.61
CA GLU A 140 9.44 -8.09 8.38
C GLU A 140 9.21 -6.88 9.27
N LYS A 141 10.32 -6.27 9.72
CA LYS A 141 10.26 -4.98 10.39
C LYS A 141 9.95 -3.93 9.32
N ASP A 142 8.83 -3.26 9.50
CA ASP A 142 8.19 -2.37 8.52
C ASP A 142 9.03 -1.13 8.20
N LEU A 143 10.09 -0.90 8.99
CA LEU A 143 10.97 0.26 8.90
C LEU A 143 12.18 0.07 7.96
N GLU A 144 12.42 -1.13 7.42
CA GLU A 144 13.69 -1.45 6.72
C GLU A 144 13.56 -1.83 5.23
N ARG A 145 12.37 -1.69 4.62
CA ARG A 145 12.19 -2.15 3.24
C ARG A 145 11.24 -1.27 2.44
N THR A 146 11.75 -0.66 1.37
CA THR A 146 10.95 -0.07 0.30
C THR A 146 10.15 -1.19 -0.36
N ASN A 147 8.84 -1.28 -0.09
CA ASN A 147 8.04 -2.36 -0.67
C ASN A 147 6.99 -1.84 -1.64
N LEU A 148 7.29 -2.16 -2.89
CA LEU A 148 6.41 -2.37 -4.02
C LEU A 148 5.21 -3.30 -3.71
N THR A 149 4.18 -2.80 -3.02
CA THR A 149 2.83 -2.88 -3.61
C THR A 149 2.65 -1.71 -4.60
N ARG A 150 3.45 -0.66 -4.41
CA ARG A 150 4.08 0.21 -5.43
C ARG A 150 4.49 -0.61 -6.68
N ALA A 151 4.37 -0.01 -7.86
CA ALA A 151 4.74 -0.43 -9.22
C ALA A 151 3.72 -1.13 -10.14
N LEU A 152 2.84 -2.05 -9.71
CA LEU A 152 2.15 -2.92 -10.71
C LEU A 152 0.74 -3.42 -10.35
N GLY A 153 -0.22 -2.53 -10.10
CA GLY A 153 -1.65 -2.92 -10.07
C GLY A 153 -2.49 -2.43 -11.25
N ALA A 154 -2.09 -1.32 -11.88
CA ALA A 154 -2.98 -0.52 -12.72
C ALA A 154 -3.15 -0.98 -14.17
N GLU A 155 -2.46 -2.02 -14.68
CA GLU A 155 -2.67 -2.44 -16.09
C GLU A 155 -2.51 -3.94 -16.38
N LYS A 156 -2.34 -4.81 -15.38
CA LYS A 156 -2.09 -6.23 -15.66
C LYS A 156 -3.18 -7.13 -15.13
N ASP A 157 -3.95 -7.66 -16.09
CA ASP A 157 -4.82 -8.82 -15.92
C ASP A 157 -4.13 -9.88 -15.04
N SER A 158 -4.92 -10.45 -14.14
CA SER A 158 -4.55 -11.54 -13.23
C SER A 158 -3.74 -12.65 -13.93
N ASP A 159 -3.99 -12.91 -15.20
CA ASP A 159 -3.31 -13.93 -15.99
C ASP A 159 -1.92 -13.49 -16.49
N THR A 160 -1.69 -12.19 -16.67
CA THR A 160 -0.37 -11.61 -17.01
C THR A 160 0.55 -11.60 -15.79
N MET A 161 0.01 -11.29 -14.61
CA MET A 161 0.73 -11.40 -13.33
C MET A 161 1.11 -12.85 -12.99
N ARG A 162 0.35 -13.85 -13.45
CA ARG A 162 0.70 -15.27 -13.32
C ARG A 162 1.90 -15.66 -14.19
N ARG A 163 2.03 -15.09 -15.39
CA ARG A 163 3.08 -15.44 -16.38
C ARG A 163 4.41 -14.73 -16.15
N GLN A 164 4.43 -13.54 -15.54
CA GLN A 164 5.65 -12.76 -15.28
C GLN A 164 6.26 -12.97 -13.89
N ARG A 165 5.81 -13.97 -13.12
CA ARG A 165 6.39 -14.25 -11.79
C ARG A 165 7.85 -14.66 -11.94
N HIS A 166 8.74 -13.72 -11.68
CA HIS A 166 10.13 -14.01 -11.35
C HIS A 166 10.12 -15.01 -10.18
N HIS A 167 10.62 -16.21 -10.43
CA HIS A 167 11.03 -17.12 -9.38
C HIS A 167 12.35 -16.58 -8.82
N PRO A 168 12.45 -16.19 -7.53
CA PRO A 168 13.74 -15.82 -6.96
C PRO A 168 14.55 -17.04 -6.51
N TRP A 169 14.25 -18.23 -7.07
CA TRP A 169 14.96 -19.48 -6.78
C TRP A 169 15.12 -20.31 -8.06
N LEU A 170 15.85 -19.76 -9.03
CA LEU A 170 16.85 -20.46 -9.83
C LEU A 170 18.13 -19.63 -9.80
#